data_AF-A0A7V8W3R6-F1
#
_entry.id   AF-A0A7V8W3R6-F1
#
_cell.length_a   1.000
_cell.length_b   1.000
_cell.length_c   1.000
_cell.angle_alpha   90.00
_cell.angle_beta   90.00
_cell.angle_gamma   90.00
#
_symmetry.space_group_name_H-M   'P 1'
#
loop_
_entity.id
_entity.type
_entity.pdbx_description
1 polymer ?
#
loop_
_entity_poly.entity_id
_entity_poly.type
_entity_poly.pdbx_seq_one_letter_code
_entity_poly.pdbx_strand_id
1 'polypeptide(L)'
;MAITNQIIQQNLTEKFGDQLTDWNESYGMLSFSSAKELNLKVLQFLYDDAELKFQFLTDITAVHFPDDKEKELAVVYHLHNLVD
;
A
#
# COMPACT_ATOMS: atom_id res chain seq x y z
N MET A 1 3.58 18.89 9.00
CA MET A 1 2.18 18.58 9.32
C MET A 1 2.09 17.07 9.32
N ALA A 2 1.36 16.47 10.25
CA ALA A 2 1.21 15.01 10.24
C ALA A 2 0.49 14.59 8.95
N ILE A 3 1.04 13.60 8.25
CA ILE A 3 0.39 13.00 7.08
C ILE A 3 -0.84 12.22 7.54
N THR A 4 -1.95 12.37 6.82
CA THR A 4 -3.17 11.62 7.08
C THR A 4 -3.40 10.54 6.04
N ASN A 5 -4.13 9.49 6.41
CA ASN A 5 -4.52 8.40 5.50
C ASN A 5 -5.27 8.91 4.26
N GLN A 6 -6.05 9.99 4.40
CA GLN A 6 -6.75 10.63 3.28
C GLN A 6 -5.78 11.24 2.26
N ILE A 7 -4.71 11.89 2.73
CA ILE A 7 -3.67 12.46 1.85
C ILE A 7 -2.92 11.34 1.12
N ILE A 8 -2.60 10.25 1.83
CA ILE A 8 -1.93 9.08 1.24
C ILE A 8 -2.81 8.47 0.14
N GLN A 9 -4.07 8.20 0.45
CA GLN A 9 -5.03 7.64 -0.51
C GLN A 9 -5.23 8.56 -1.72
N GLN A 10 -5.33 9.88 -1.51
CA GLN A 10 -5.44 10.84 -2.61
C GLN A 10 -4.23 10.79 -3.55
N ASN A 11 -3.00 10.88 -3.01
CA ASN A 11 -1.78 10.81 -3.81
C ASN A 11 -1.66 9.51 -4.61
N LEU A 12 -1.96 8.38 -3.97
CA LEU A 12 -1.98 7.08 -4.62
C LEU A 12 -3.04 6.99 -5.72
N THR A 13 -4.24 7.53 -5.48
CA THR A 13 -5.33 7.54 -6.47
C THR A 13 -5.01 8.46 -7.65
N GLU A 14 -4.42 9.64 -7.42
CA GLU A 14 -3.98 10.54 -8.49
C GLU A 14 -2.89 9.90 -9.37
N LYS A 15 -2.00 9.09 -8.78
CA LYS A 15 -0.89 8.46 -9.50
C LYS A 15 -1.28 7.17 -10.22
N PHE A 16 -2.09 6.32 -9.60
CA PHE A 16 -2.38 4.97 -10.07
C PHE A 16 -3.82 4.77 -10.55
N GLY A 17 -4.73 5.73 -10.28
CA GLY A 17 -6.13 5.69 -10.68
C GLY A 17 -6.86 4.47 -10.10
N ASP A 18 -7.73 3.87 -10.91
CA ASP A 18 -8.56 2.73 -10.53
C ASP A 18 -7.80 1.39 -10.44
N GLN A 19 -6.46 1.42 -10.54
CA GLN A 19 -5.63 0.21 -10.42
C GLN A 19 -5.42 -0.24 -8.97
N LEU A 20 -5.68 0.64 -7.99
CA LEU A 20 -5.63 0.33 -6.56
C LEU A 20 -7.05 0.08 -6.05
N THR A 21 -7.27 -1.10 -5.47
CA THR A 21 -8.60 -1.58 -5.06
C THR A 21 -8.64 -1.88 -3.56
N ASP A 22 -9.80 -2.28 -3.06
CA ASP A 22 -9.97 -2.78 -1.68
C ASP A 22 -9.46 -1.84 -0.58
N TRP A 23 -9.66 -0.53 -0.79
CA TRP A 23 -9.33 0.49 0.19
C TRP A 23 -10.06 0.23 1.50
N ASN A 24 -9.30 0.15 2.58
CA ASN A 24 -9.80 -0.04 3.92
C ASN A 24 -8.92 0.72 4.92
N GLU A 25 -9.53 1.20 5.99
CA GLU A 25 -8.82 1.78 7.12
C GLU A 25 -9.26 1.06 8.39
N SER A 26 -8.37 0.26 8.96
CA SER A 26 -8.65 -0.50 10.18
C SER A 26 -7.67 -0.11 11.27
N TYR A 27 -8.20 0.30 12.43
CA TYR A 27 -7.38 0.73 13.57
C TYR A 27 -6.33 1.81 13.23
N GLY A 28 -6.66 2.71 12.29
CA GLY A 28 -5.76 3.77 11.80
C GLY A 28 -4.73 3.32 10.76
N MET A 29 -4.75 2.05 10.34
CA MET A 29 -3.90 1.52 9.28
C MET A 29 -4.64 1.53 7.94
N LEU A 30 -4.13 2.30 6.99
CA LEU A 30 -4.58 2.31 5.61
C LEU A 30 -4.08 1.05 4.88
N SER A 31 -4.98 0.36 4.19
CA SER A 31 -4.69 -0.85 3.41
C SER A 31 -5.38 -0.76 2.05
N PHE A 32 -4.74 -1.31 1.03
CA PHE A 32 -5.28 -1.41 -0.32
C PHE A 32 -4.62 -2.59 -1.04
N SER A 33 -5.28 -3.06 -2.09
CA SER A 33 -4.82 -4.11 -2.98
C SER A 33 -4.33 -3.52 -4.30
N SER A 34 -3.38 -4.20 -4.95
CA SER A 34 -2.95 -3.87 -6.31
C SER A 34 -2.56 -5.14 -7.07
N ALA A 35 -2.50 -5.06 -8.40
CA ALA A 35 -1.98 -6.14 -9.22
C ALA A 35 -0.46 -6.32 -8.97
N LYS A 36 0.03 -7.57 -9.00
CA LYS A 36 1.44 -7.90 -8.69
C LYS A 36 2.44 -7.13 -9.56
N GLU A 37 2.05 -6.77 -10.78
CA GLU A 37 2.86 -6.00 -11.73
C GLU A 37 3.10 -4.55 -11.27
N LEU A 38 2.30 -4.06 -10.33
CA LEU A 38 2.38 -2.70 -9.79
C LEU A 38 3.15 -2.61 -8.48
N ASN A 39 3.37 -3.72 -7.77
CA ASN A 39 4.00 -3.72 -6.44
C ASN A 39 5.25 -2.85 -6.38
N LEU A 40 6.21 -3.08 -7.29
CA LEU A 40 7.46 -2.31 -7.30
C LEU A 40 7.23 -0.82 -7.58
N LYS A 41 6.30 -0.47 -8.49
CA LYS A 41 6.00 0.93 -8.82
C LYS A 41 5.33 1.65 -7.66
N VAL A 42 4.40 1.00 -6.97
CA VAL A 42 3.71 1.53 -5.79
C VAL A 42 4.71 1.74 -4.65
N LEU A 43 5.51 0.72 -4.34
CA LEU A 43 6.53 0.81 -3.29
C LEU A 43 7.56 1.91 -3.59
N GLN A 44 8.02 2.02 -4.84
CA GLN A 44 8.96 3.06 -5.25
C GLN A 44 8.35 4.46 -5.08
N PHE A 45 7.08 4.64 -5.48
CA PHE A 45 6.39 5.91 -5.29
C PHE A 45 6.28 6.30 -3.81
N LEU A 46 5.84 5.37 -2.96
CA LEU A 46 5.73 5.58 -1.52
C LEU A 46 7.08 5.90 -0.85
N TYR A 47 8.17 5.35 -1.39
CA TYR A 47 9.53 5.56 -0.91
C TYR A 47 10.14 6.91 -1.36
N ASP A 48 9.98 7.25 -2.63
CA ASP A 48 10.61 8.43 -3.27
C ASP A 48 9.88 9.73 -2.99
N ASP A 49 8.57 9.67 -2.72
CA ASP A 49 7.77 10.86 -2.50
C ASP A 49 8.27 11.62 -1.25
N ALA A 50 8.64 12.89 -1.47
CA ALA A 50 9.28 13.72 -0.46
C ALA A 50 8.35 14.06 0.71
N GLU A 51 7.03 13.96 0.52
CA GLU A 51 6.06 14.08 1.59
C GLU A 51 5.86 12.72 2.26
N LEU A 52 5.54 11.66 1.50
CA LEU A 52 5.10 10.37 2.06
C LEU A 52 6.20 9.59 2.84
N LYS A 53 7.44 9.54 2.32
CA LYS A 53 8.62 8.93 2.97
C LYS A 53 8.41 7.56 3.66
N PHE A 54 7.70 6.63 3.04
CA PHE A 54 7.59 5.25 3.56
C PHE A 54 8.86 4.45 3.30
N GLN A 55 9.92 4.77 4.04
CA GLN A 55 11.28 4.27 3.82
C GLN A 55 11.64 3.09 4.72
N PHE A 56 10.69 2.59 5.51
CA PHE A 56 10.88 1.42 6.35
C PHE A 56 9.86 0.33 6.00
N LEU A 57 10.36 -0.77 5.44
CA LEU A 57 9.58 -2.00 5.23
C LEU A 57 9.67 -2.83 6.51
N THR A 58 8.61 -2.77 7.30
CA THR A 58 8.52 -3.46 8.60
C THR A 58 8.40 -4.97 8.41
N ASP A 59 7.60 -5.40 7.43
CA ASP A 59 7.31 -6.80 7.20
C ASP A 59 6.87 -7.05 5.75
N ILE A 60 7.17 -8.25 5.26
CA ILE A 60 6.64 -8.79 4.02
C ILE A 60 6.20 -10.24 4.26
N THR A 61 4.91 -10.48 4.13
CA THR A 61 4.29 -11.78 4.42
C THR A 61 3.35 -12.20 3.30
N ALA A 62 2.94 -13.47 3.31
CA ALA A 62 1.98 -14.00 2.36
C ALA A 62 0.79 -14.60 3.10
N VAL A 63 -0.41 -14.36 2.58
CA VAL A 63 -1.65 -14.99 3.03
C VAL A 63 -2.16 -15.89 1.92
N HIS A 64 -2.59 -17.09 2.29
CA HIS A 64 -3.17 -18.05 1.35
C HIS A 64 -4.70 -18.10 1.50
N PHE A 65 -5.41 -17.71 0.44
CA PHE A 65 -6.86 -17.75 0.29
C PHE A 65 -7.24 -18.90 -0.67
N PRO A 66 -7.43 -20.14 -0.18
CA PRO A 66 -7.59 -21.32 -1.05
C PRO A 66 -8.85 -21.31 -1.94
N ASP A 67 -9.85 -20.51 -1.55
CA ASP A 67 -11.13 -20.40 -2.24
C ASP A 67 -11.12 -19.35 -3.36
N ASP A 68 -10.14 -18.44 -3.36
CA ASP A 68 -10.00 -17.37 -4.35
C ASP A 68 -9.18 -17.84 -5.55
N LYS A 69 -9.84 -18.52 -6.49
CA LYS A 69 -9.17 -19.05 -7.69
C LYS A 69 -8.47 -17.96 -8.48
N GLU A 70 -7.24 -18.27 -8.90
CA GLU A 70 -6.32 -17.36 -9.62
C GLU A 70 -5.79 -16.19 -8.76
N LYS A 71 -6.17 -16.11 -7.48
CA LYS A 71 -5.74 -15.11 -6.49
C LYS A 71 -5.44 -15.74 -5.13
N GLU A 72 -5.00 -17.00 -5.12
CA GLU A 72 -4.87 -17.78 -3.90
C GLU A 72 -3.77 -17.23 -2.98
N LEU A 73 -2.78 -16.52 -3.51
CA LEU A 73 -1.69 -15.95 -2.73
C LEU A 73 -1.73 -14.42 -2.79
N ALA A 74 -1.90 -13.79 -1.63
CA ALA A 74 -1.74 -12.36 -1.45
C ALA A 74 -0.42 -12.08 -0.73
N VAL A 75 0.42 -11.22 -1.30
CA VAL A 75 1.62 -10.72 -0.62
C VAL A 75 1.28 -9.40 0.06
N VAL A 76 1.50 -9.34 1.37
CA VAL A 76 1.20 -8.18 2.21
C VAL A 76 2.51 -7.48 2.56
N TYR A 77 2.56 -6.17 2.32
CA TYR A 77 3.69 -5.31 2.62
C TYR A 77 3.29 -4.34 3.73
N HIS A 78 3.99 -4.38 4.86
CA HIS A 78 3.79 -3.41 5.94
C HIS A 78 4.87 -2.34 5.87
N LEU A 79 4.47 -1.10 5.64
CA LEU A 79 5.38 0.04 5.51
C LEU A 79 5.20 1.02 6.66
N HIS A 80 6.26 1.77 6.96
CA HIS A 80 6.25 2.82 7.97
C HIS A 80 7.01 4.05 7.46
N ASN A 81 6.44 5.23 7.71
CA ASN A 81 7.18 6.49 7.69
C ASN A 81 7.64 6.75 9.14
N LEU A 82 8.95 6.70 9.37
CA LEU A 82 9.54 6.86 10.71
C LEU A 82 9.86 8.32 11.09
N VAL A 83 9.59 9.26 10.18
CA VAL A 83 9.95 10.67 10.34
C VAL A 83 8.78 11.51 10.83
N ASP A 84 7.59 11.29 10.26
CA ASP A 84 6.36 12.05 10.50
C ASP A 84 5.36 11.26 11.35
#